data_AF-A0A4R1F6X2-F1
#
_entry.id   AF-A0A4R1F6X2-F1
#
_cell.length_a   1.000
_cell.length_b   1.000
_cell.length_c   1.000
_cell.angle_alpha   90.00
_cell.angle_beta   90.00
_cell.angle_gamma   90.00
#
_symmetry.space_group_name_H-M   'P 1'
#
loop_
_entity.id
_entity.type
_entity.pdbx_description
1 polymer ?
#
loop_
_entity_poly.entity_id
_entity_poly.type
_entity_poly.pdbx_seq_one_letter_code
_entity_poly.pdbx_strand_id
1 'polypeptide(L)'
;MDVGESIQTGNWIALFTYMGFSFFAGFVIGYATRTFLKFVFFISGTVLILLFALQYADLIHVKWEAFENVYNGLIAWISPHLGGLKGFITANLSSAAMASLGLFWGFRRKS
;
A
#
# COMPACT_ATOMS: atom_id res chain seq x y z
N MET A 1 -22.06 -13.38 3.00
CA MET A 1 -22.48 -13.93 1.69
C MET A 1 -21.25 -14.45 1.03
N ASP A 2 -21.15 -15.77 0.94
CA ASP A 2 -20.08 -16.43 0.21
C ASP A 2 -20.36 -16.29 -1.29
N VAL A 3 -19.32 -16.19 -2.13
CA VAL A 3 -19.50 -16.09 -3.59
C VAL A 3 -20.26 -17.30 -4.10
N GLY A 4 -20.00 -18.48 -3.51
CA GLY A 4 -20.74 -19.71 -3.81
C GLY A 4 -22.25 -19.60 -3.54
N GLU A 5 -22.65 -18.91 -2.48
CA GLU A 5 -24.05 -18.74 -2.08
C GLU A 5 -24.80 -17.87 -3.10
N SER A 6 -24.22 -16.75 -3.50
CA SER A 6 -24.82 -15.84 -4.50
C SER A 6 -24.96 -16.47 -5.90
N ILE A 7 -24.03 -17.35 -6.28
CA ILE A 7 -24.11 -18.12 -7.53
C ILE A 7 -25.24 -19.15 -7.45
N GLN A 8 -25.36 -19.86 -6.32
CA GLN A 8 -26.41 -20.87 -6.12
C GLN A 8 -27.81 -20.25 -6.10
N THR A 9 -27.97 -19.08 -5.50
CA THR A 9 -29.26 -18.37 -5.45
C THR A 9 -29.56 -17.56 -6.72
N GLY A 10 -28.66 -17.55 -7.72
CA GLY A 10 -28.80 -16.73 -8.93
C GLY A 10 -28.81 -15.22 -8.67
N ASN A 11 -28.28 -14.78 -7.53
CA ASN A 11 -28.31 -13.38 -7.09
C ASN A 11 -27.07 -12.63 -7.59
N TRP A 12 -27.03 -12.42 -8.90
CA TRP A 12 -25.91 -11.77 -9.59
C TRP A 12 -25.69 -10.32 -9.14
N ILE A 13 -26.76 -9.61 -8.77
CA ILE A 13 -26.69 -8.22 -8.32
C ILE A 13 -25.85 -8.15 -7.04
N ALA A 14 -26.14 -9.00 -6.05
CA ALA A 14 -25.39 -9.03 -4.80
C ALA A 14 -23.90 -9.40 -5.02
N LEU A 15 -23.63 -10.34 -5.93
CA LEU A 15 -22.27 -10.74 -6.30
C LEU A 15 -21.48 -9.58 -6.91
N PHE A 16 -22.06 -8.88 -7.90
CA PHE A 16 -21.43 -7.71 -8.52
C PHE A 16 -21.24 -6.57 -7.54
N THR A 17 -22.20 -6.31 -6.64
CA THR A 17 -22.05 -5.28 -5.61
C THR A 17 -20.90 -5.60 -4.66
N TYR A 18 -20.79 -6.85 -4.19
CA TYR A 18 -19.74 -7.26 -3.26
C TYR A 18 -18.33 -7.23 -3.90
N MET A 19 -18.20 -7.76 -5.12
CA MET A 19 -16.95 -7.74 -5.87
C MET A 19 -16.56 -6.32 -6.29
N GLY A 20 -17.52 -5.54 -6.79
CA GLY A 20 -17.32 -4.16 -7.24
C GLY A 20 -16.93 -3.23 -6.09
N PHE A 21 -17.54 -3.39 -4.91
CA PHE A 21 -17.13 -2.66 -3.72
C PHE A 21 -15.71 -3.02 -3.29
N SER A 22 -15.37 -4.31 -3.25
CA SER A 22 -14.02 -4.77 -2.88
C SER A 22 -12.96 -4.21 -3.84
N PHE A 23 -13.24 -4.26 -5.14
CA PHE A 23 -12.41 -3.66 -6.17
C PHE A 23 -12.26 -2.15 -6.00
N PHE A 24 -13.35 -1.42 -5.79
CA PHE A 24 -13.32 0.02 -5.62
C PHE A 24 -12.53 0.44 -4.37
N ALA A 25 -12.75 -0.24 -3.24
CA ALA A 25 -12.00 -0.02 -2.01
C ALA A 25 -10.49 -0.24 -2.22
N GLY A 26 -10.12 -1.35 -2.86
CA GLY A 26 -8.75 -1.61 -3.27
C GLY A 26 -8.18 -0.51 -4.16
N PHE A 27 -8.93 -0.09 -5.18
CA PHE A 27 -8.55 0.96 -6.11
C PHE A 27 -8.24 2.29 -5.43
N VAL A 28 -9.11 2.74 -4.52
CA VAL A 28 -8.91 4.00 -3.78
C VAL A 28 -7.64 3.91 -2.92
N ILE A 29 -7.43 2.79 -2.22
CA ILE A 29 -6.22 2.56 -1.41
C ILE A 29 -4.97 2.58 -2.29
N GLY A 30 -4.98 1.88 -3.42
CA GLY A 30 -3.85 1.85 -4.36
C GLY A 30 -3.52 3.23 -4.92
N TYR A 31 -4.54 4.00 -5.29
CA TYR A 31 -4.37 5.37 -5.78
C TYR A 31 -3.82 6.31 -4.70
N ALA A 32 -4.37 6.28 -3.49
CA ALA A 32 -3.90 7.09 -2.36
C ALA A 32 -2.44 6.75 -2.00
N THR A 33 -2.11 5.45 -1.95
CA THR A 33 -0.75 4.96 -1.67
C THR A 33 0.23 5.46 -2.71
N ARG A 34 -0.11 5.44 -4.00
CA ARG A 34 0.75 5.97 -5.06
C ARG A 34 1.05 7.45 -4.84
N THR A 35 0.03 8.25 -4.56
CA THR A 35 0.17 9.68 -4.34
C THR A 35 1.06 9.96 -3.13
N PHE A 36 0.82 9.25 -2.02
CA PHE A 36 1.66 9.33 -0.82
C PHE A 36 3.13 8.99 -1.13
N LEU A 37 3.38 7.87 -1.81
CA LEU A 37 4.73 7.44 -2.16
C LEU A 37 5.45 8.45 -3.04
N LYS A 38 4.78 9.11 -4.00
CA LYS A 38 5.38 10.18 -4.80
C LYS A 38 5.93 11.30 -3.92
N PHE A 39 5.14 11.78 -2.95
CA PHE A 39 5.57 12.83 -2.04
C PHE A 39 6.70 12.35 -1.13
N VAL A 40 6.60 11.15 -0.58
CA VAL A 40 7.66 10.57 0.26
C VAL A 40 8.96 10.45 -0.52
N PHE A 41 8.95 9.87 -1.71
CA PHE A 41 10.15 9.74 -2.55
C PHE A 41 10.73 11.09 -2.96
N PHE A 42 9.87 12.05 -3.31
CA PHE A 42 10.34 13.38 -3.68
C PHE A 42 11.02 14.06 -2.49
N ILE A 43 10.35 14.13 -1.33
CA ILE A 43 10.88 14.79 -0.14
C ILE A 43 12.13 14.08 0.38
N SER A 44 12.07 12.76 0.57
CA SER A 44 13.22 11.98 1.06
C SER A 44 14.40 12.03 0.10
N GLY A 45 14.16 11.93 -1.21
CA GLY A 45 15.19 12.08 -2.23
C GLY A 45 15.84 13.46 -2.19
N THR A 46 15.06 14.54 -2.11
CA THR A 46 15.59 15.90 -2.00
C THR A 46 16.42 16.07 -0.72
N VAL A 47 15.94 15.58 0.42
CA VAL A 47 16.67 15.64 1.70
C VAL A 47 17.99 14.88 1.61
N LEU A 48 17.99 13.65 1.07
CA LEU A 48 19.19 12.85 0.92
C LEU A 48 20.22 13.53 0.01
N ILE A 49 19.80 14.08 -1.14
CA ILE A 49 20.68 14.82 -2.04
C ILE A 49 21.30 16.02 -1.33
N LEU A 50 20.51 16.77 -0.55
CA LEU A 50 20.98 17.95 0.18
C LEU A 50 22.00 17.57 1.27
N LEU A 51 21.73 16.49 2.01
CA LEU A 51 22.65 15.95 3.01
C LEU A 51 23.96 15.48 2.37
N PHE A 52 23.90 14.77 1.24
CA PHE A 52 25.10 14.36 0.51
C PHE A 52 25.90 15.54 -0.02
N ALA A 53 25.23 16.58 -0.55
CA ALA A 53 25.91 17.78 -1.04
C ALA A 53 26.62 18.53 0.10
N LEU A 54 25.97 18.68 1.25
CA LEU A 54 26.56 19.31 2.44
C LEU A 54 27.72 18.49 3.01
N GLN A 55 27.60 17.16 3.04
CA GLN A 55 28.67 16.27 3.48
C GLN A 55 29.86 16.28 2.51
N TYR A 56 29.60 16.31 1.20
CA TYR A 56 30.64 16.41 0.17
C TYR A 56 31.42 17.73 0.26
N ALA A 57 30.75 18.81 0.65
CA ALA A 57 31.39 20.10 0.92
C ALA A 57 32.10 20.18 2.29
N ASP A 58 32.19 19.07 3.03
CA ASP A 58 32.77 18.97 4.38
C ASP A 58 32.09 19.87 5.44
N LEU A 59 30.85 20.31 5.17
CA LEU A 59 30.11 21.21 6.06
C LEU A 59 29.46 20.49 7.25
N ILE A 60 29.09 19.22 7.06
CA ILE A 60 28.42 18.40 8.08
C ILE A 60 28.91 16.94 8.05
N HIS A 61 28.82 16.27 9.20
CA HIS A 61 28.97 14.83 9.30
C HIS A 61 27.60 14.17 9.51
N VAL A 62 27.13 13.40 8.52
CA VAL A 62 25.81 12.76 8.57
C VAL A 62 25.88 11.50 9.43
N LYS A 63 25.06 11.43 10.49
CA LYS A 63 24.95 10.26 11.37
C LYS A 63 24.02 9.21 10.75
N TRP A 64 24.58 8.33 9.94
CA TRP A 64 23.82 7.25 9.27
C TRP A 64 23.13 6.30 10.26
N GLU A 65 23.68 6.10 11.47
CA GLU A 65 23.05 5.32 12.55
C GLU A 65 21.66 5.87 12.94
N ALA A 66 21.45 7.18 12.85
CA ALA A 66 20.15 7.77 13.14
C ALA A 66 19.09 7.37 12.09
N PHE A 67 19.50 7.18 10.83
CA PHE A 67 18.63 6.69 9.77
C PHE A 67 18.23 5.22 9.99
N GLU A 68 19.15 4.40 10.50
CA GLU A 68 18.88 3.00 10.82
C GLU A 68 17.77 2.88 11.87
N ASN A 69 17.78 3.72 12.92
CA ASN A 69 16.70 3.75 13.91
C ASN A 69 15.34 4.11 13.30
N VAL A 70 15.29 5.08 12.39
CA VAL A 70 14.04 5.47 11.70
C VAL A 70 13.55 4.33 10.81
N TYR A 71 14.44 3.73 10.02
CA TYR A 71 14.13 2.61 9.15
C TYR A 71 13.61 1.38 9.93
N ASN A 72 14.32 0.99 10.99
CA ASN A 72 13.94 -0.12 11.85
C ASN A 72 12.60 0.15 12.57
N GLY A 73 12.38 1.38 13.03
CA GLY A 73 11.10 1.80 13.62
C GLY A 73 9.93 1.69 12.64
N LEU A 74 10.13 2.12 11.39
CA LEU A 74 9.11 1.99 10.35
C LEU A 74 8.78 0.52 10.04
N ILE A 75 9.79 -0.35 9.93
CA ILE A 75 9.57 -1.79 9.70
C ILE A 75 8.83 -2.42 10.87
N ALA A 76 9.25 -2.11 12.10
CA ALA A 76 8.64 -2.64 13.30
C ALA A 76 7.17 -2.22 13.42
N TRP A 77 6.84 -1.00 13.00
CA TRP A 77 5.46 -0.51 12.95
C TRP A 77 4.64 -1.20 11.85
N ILE A 78 5.18 -1.41 10.65
CA ILE A 78 4.41 -1.93 9.52
C ILE A 78 4.23 -3.46 9.56
N SER A 79 5.22 -4.21 10.04
CA SER A 79 5.21 -5.67 10.10
C SER A 79 3.95 -6.29 10.73
N PRO A 80 3.45 -5.84 11.90
CA PRO A 80 2.24 -6.42 12.50
C PRO A 80 0.99 -6.22 11.64
N HIS A 81 0.89 -5.10 10.90
CA HIS A 81 -0.26 -4.84 10.02
C HIS A 81 -0.27 -5.74 8.79
N LEU A 82 0.91 -6.13 8.29
CA LEU A 82 1.03 -7.09 7.18
C LEU A 82 0.57 -8.51 7.56
N GLY A 83 0.73 -8.89 8.84
CA GLY A 83 0.21 -10.16 9.37
C GLY A 83 -1.32 -10.27 9.29
N GLY A 84 -2.03 -9.20 9.65
CA GLY A 84 -3.49 -9.13 9.55
C GLY A 84 -4.01 -9.20 8.10
N LEU A 85 -3.25 -8.61 7.17
CA LEU A 85 -3.51 -8.70 5.73
C LEU A 85 -3.49 -10.13 5.22
N LYS A 86 -2.52 -10.94 5.65
CA LYS A 86 -2.45 -12.37 5.30
C LYS A 86 -3.71 -13.11 5.77
N GLY A 87 -4.14 -12.86 7.01
CA GLY A 87 -5.37 -13.44 7.57
C GLY A 87 -6.62 -13.07 6.77
N PHE A 88 -6.76 -11.80 6.38
CA PHE A 88 -7.85 -11.33 5.52
C PHE A 88 -7.84 -12.02 4.14
N ILE A 89 -6.67 -12.12 3.50
CA ILE A 89 -6.52 -12.76 2.19
C ILE A 89 -6.93 -14.24 2.26
N THR A 90 -6.50 -14.95 3.30
CA THR A 90 -6.84 -16.37 3.48
C THR A 90 -8.30 -16.61 3.83
N ALA A 91 -8.95 -15.67 4.52
CA ALA A 91 -10.35 -15.80 4.95
C ALA A 91 -11.36 -15.39 3.86
N ASN A 92 -10.99 -14.49 2.94
CA ASN A 92 -11.90 -13.94 1.93
C ASN A 92 -11.21 -13.87 0.55
N LEU A 93 -10.80 -15.02 0.01
CA LEU A 93 -9.99 -15.13 -1.21
C LEU A 93 -10.56 -14.36 -2.42
N SER A 94 -11.87 -14.45 -2.66
CA SER A 94 -12.52 -13.81 -3.81
C SER A 94 -12.62 -12.28 -3.67
N SER A 95 -12.99 -11.78 -2.49
CA SER A 95 -12.99 -10.34 -2.19
C SER A 95 -11.57 -9.78 -2.19
N ALA A 96 -10.63 -10.48 -1.57
CA ALA A 96 -9.22 -10.10 -1.54
C ALA A 96 -8.61 -10.08 -2.94
N ALA A 97 -8.98 -11.02 -3.82
CA ALA A 97 -8.58 -11.00 -5.22
C ALA A 97 -9.08 -9.73 -5.91
N MET A 98 -10.37 -9.42 -5.80
CA MET A 98 -10.93 -8.20 -6.42
C MET A 98 -10.34 -6.92 -5.84
N ALA A 99 -10.16 -6.85 -4.52
CA ALA A 99 -9.48 -5.74 -3.85
C ALA A 99 -8.02 -5.60 -4.31
N SER A 100 -7.29 -6.70 -4.48
CA SER A 100 -5.90 -6.67 -4.98
C SER A 100 -5.82 -6.19 -6.44
N LEU A 101 -6.77 -6.59 -7.28
CA LEU A 101 -6.88 -6.10 -8.66
C LEU A 101 -7.19 -4.60 -8.70
N GLY A 102 -8.13 -4.17 -7.86
CA GLY A 102 -8.45 -2.76 -7.67
C GLY A 102 -7.22 -1.96 -7.26
N LEU A 103 -6.53 -2.41 -6.20
CA LEU A 103 -5.32 -1.80 -5.67
C LEU A 103 -4.23 -1.69 -6.73
N PHE A 104 -3.94 -2.79 -7.43
CA PHE A 104 -2.94 -2.79 -8.50
C PHE A 104 -3.26 -1.77 -9.58
N TRP A 105 -4.53 -1.68 -9.98
CA TRP A 105 -4.94 -0.77 -11.04
C TRP A 105 -4.96 0.69 -10.57
N GLY A 106 -5.43 0.96 -9.35
CA GLY A 106 -5.36 2.28 -8.71
C GLY A 106 -3.92 2.76 -8.57
N PHE A 107 -3.01 1.85 -8.20
CA PHE A 107 -1.59 2.13 -8.11
C PHE A 107 -0.97 2.41 -9.49
N ARG A 108 -1.34 1.66 -10.54
CA ARG A 108 -0.80 1.86 -11.90
C ARG A 108 -1.39 3.04 -12.66
N ARG A 109 -2.56 3.57 -12.27
CA ARG A 109 -3.25 4.65 -12.97
C ARG A 109 -2.32 5.85 -13.23
N LYS A 110 -1.97 6.08 -14.50
CA LYS A 110 -1.20 7.27 -14.91
C LYS A 110 -1.97 8.51 -14.45
N SER A 111 -1.31 9.30 -13.62
CA SER A 111 -1.70 10.68 -13.31
C SER A 111 -0.97 11.61 -14.25
#